data_AF-A0A2S9K0P1-F1
#
_entry.id   AF-A0A2S9K0P1-F1
#
_cell.length_a   1.000
_cell.length_b   1.000
_cell.length_c   1.000
_cell.angle_alpha   90.00
_cell.angle_beta   90.00
_cell.angle_gamma   90.00
#
_symmetry.space_group_name_H-M   'P 1'
#
loop_
_entity.id
_entity.type
_entity.pdbx_description
1 polymer ?
#
loop_
_entity_poly.entity_id
_entity_poly.type
_entity_poly.pdbx_seq_one_letter_code
_entity_poly.pdbx_strand_id
1 'polypeptide(L)' 'MQLTREQFEQIAPLLPRQRGNVRLDNFEVVNAILYV' A
#
# COMPACT_ATOMS: atom_id res chain seq x y z
N MET A 1 1.68 9.91 -9.05
CA MET A 1 0.36 9.29 -9.35
C MET A 1 -0.23 8.76 -8.04
N GLN A 2 -1.56 8.81 -7.83
CA GLN A 2 -2.18 8.33 -6.59
C GLN A 2 -3.22 7.23 -6.84
N LEU A 3 -3.15 6.12 -6.10
CA LEU A 3 -4.16 5.07 -6.05
C LEU A 3 -5.34 5.50 -5.19
N THR A 4 -6.55 5.22 -5.65
CA THR A 4 -7.73 5.24 -4.78
C THR A 4 -7.75 4.01 -3.87
N ARG A 5 -8.60 4.01 -2.84
CA ARG A 5 -8.75 2.86 -1.95
C ARG A 5 -9.26 1.64 -2.73
N GLU A 6 -10.22 1.82 -3.63
CA GLU A 6 -10.78 0.73 -4.46
C GLU A 6 -9.73 0.09 -5.37
N GLN A 7 -8.81 0.89 -5.93
CA GLN A 7 -7.71 0.38 -6.73
C GLN A 7 -6.68 -0.37 -5.89
N PHE A 8 -6.39 0.12 -4.68
CA PHE A 8 -5.52 -0.57 -3.74
C PHE A 8 -6.08 -1.92 -3.30
N GLU A 9 -7.36 -2.02 -2.99
CA GLU A 9 -8.00 -3.29 -2.58
C GLU A 9 -7.86 -4.39 -3.63
N GLN A 10 -7.79 -4.05 -4.92
CA GLN A 10 -7.56 -5.03 -5.99
C GLN A 10 -6.18 -5.68 -5.92
N ILE A 11 -5.18 -4.99 -5.38
CA ILE A 11 -3.79 -5.47 -5.28
C ILE A 11 -3.38 -5.83 -3.85
N ALA A 12 -4.13 -5.41 -2.83
CA ALA A 12 -3.83 -5.66 -1.43
C ALA A 12 -3.58 -7.15 -1.11
N PRO A 13 -4.30 -8.13 -1.71
CA PRO A 13 -4.02 -9.56 -1.49
C PRO A 13 -2.65 -10.02 -2.02
N LEU A 14 -2.04 -9.28 -2.94
CA LEU A 14 -0.74 -9.59 -3.53
C LEU A 14 0.42 -9.01 -2.71
N LEU A 15 0.14 -8.12 -1.76
CA LEU A 15 1.15 -7.49 -0.92
C LEU A 15 1.54 -8.42 0.23
N PRO A 16 2.82 -8.40 0.66
CA PRO A 16 3.24 -9.14 1.84
C PRO A 16 2.50 -8.64 3.08
N ARG A 17 2.18 -9.57 3.99
CA ARG A 17 1.66 -9.19 5.31
C ARG A 17 2.74 -8.40 6.06
N GLN A 18 2.33 -7.28 6.63
CA GLN A 18 3.24 -6.46 7.43
C GLN A 18 3.71 -7.23 8.67
N ARG A 19 5.01 -7.10 8.97
CA ARG A 19 5.55 -7.59 10.23
C ARG A 19 5.05 -6.70 11.37
N GLY A 20 4.83 -7.27 12.56
CA GLY A 20 4.21 -6.55 13.69
C GLY A 20 5.00 -5.33 14.22
N ASN A 21 6.22 -5.10 13.75
CA ASN A 21 7.01 -3.89 14.04
C ASN A 21 6.85 -2.79 12.98
N VAL A 22 6.15 -3.04 11.89
CA VAL A 22 5.81 -2.05 10.87
C VAL A 22 4.56 -1.30 11.34
N ARG A 23 4.65 0.03 11.41
CA ARG A 23 3.56 0.92 11.85
C ARG A 23 2.90 1.70 10.72
N LEU A 24 3.43 1.58 9.50
CA LEU A 24 3.04 2.36 8.33
C LEU A 24 2.12 1.52 7.43
N ASP A 25 1.04 2.09 6.92
CA ASP A 25 0.06 1.34 6.12
C ASP A 25 0.57 1.02 4.71
N ASN A 26 0.24 -0.16 4.18
CA ASN A 26 0.65 -0.57 2.83
C ASN A 26 0.11 0.38 1.75
N PHE A 27 -1.08 0.96 1.94
CA PHE A 27 -1.66 1.96 1.05
C PHE A 27 -0.81 3.23 0.97
N GLU A 28 -0.30 3.70 2.11
CA GLU A 28 0.54 4.90 2.19
C GLU A 28 1.90 4.64 1.54
N VAL A 29 2.51 3.49 1.82
CA VAL A 29 3.78 3.08 1.22
C VAL A 29 3.67 3.00 -0.30
N VAL A 30 2.66 2.33 -0.83
CA VAL A 30 2.50 2.17 -2.27
C VAL A 30 2.28 3.53 -2.94
N ASN A 31 1.44 4.39 -2.37
CA ASN A 31 1.25 5.74 -2.90
C ASN A 31 2.52 6.60 -2.87
N ALA A 32 3.33 6.49 -1.81
CA ALA A 32 4.61 7.18 -1.73
C ALA A 32 5.59 6.72 -2.82
N ILE A 33 5.65 5.42 -3.12
CA ILE A 33 6.49 4.88 -4.21
C ILE A 33 6.02 5.36 -5.59
N LEU A 34 4.72 5.56 -5.79
CA LEU A 34 4.15 6.03 -7.07
C LEU A 34 4.26 7.55 -7.29
N TYR A 35 4.79 8.28 -6.31
CA TYR A 35 4.98 9.73 -6.31
C TYR A 35 6.49 10.09 -6.33
N VAL A 36 7.22 9.52 -7.29
CA VAL A 36 8.61 9.93 -7.62
C VAL A 36 8.61 11.17 -8.50
#